data_AF-A0A7R9KM26-F1
#
_entry.id   AF-A0A7R9KM26-F1
#
_cell.length_a   1.000
_cell.length_b   1.000
_cell.length_c   1.000
_cell.angle_alpha   90.00
_cell.angle_beta   90.00
_cell.angle_gamma   90.00
#
_symmetry.space_group_name_H-M   'P 1'
#
loop_
_entity.id
_entity.type
_entity.pdbx_description
1 polymer ?
#
loop_
_entity_poly.entity_id
_entity_poly.type
_entity_poly.pdbx_seq_one_letter_code
_entity_poly.pdbx_strand_id
1 'polypeptide(L)'
;MKELFRRLQNVDSVLQRMSIIGVIICFRSLAQDALNDVLGERIPFLLSSINDFKHHVMNGDSMIVSEMASATGLPCKVDPALVSALRSQKCELGEDEYQMACLLMVFIAVSLPKLARNEASYYKPSLEAHANNVHCLAHAINGIAGALFTICGVNDIEERLKEFLALASSSLLRLGHEPDKELVRNRESIYLLLDMIVQESPFLTMDLLESCFPYALLRNAYHAVYKSDGTALVI
;
A
#
# COMPACT_ATOMS: atom_id res chain seq x y z
N MET A 1 11.34 -2.59 -21.66
CA MET A 1 10.80 -2.94 -20.32
C MET A 1 10.53 -4.43 -20.15
N LYS A 2 9.76 -5.12 -21.03
CA LYS A 2 9.55 -6.59 -20.95
C LYS A 2 10.87 -7.39 -20.89
N GLU A 3 11.89 -6.99 -21.67
CA GLU A 3 13.21 -7.64 -21.66
C GLU A 3 13.99 -7.46 -20.35
N LEU A 4 13.92 -6.27 -19.74
CA LEU A 4 14.56 -5.99 -18.46
C LEU A 4 13.87 -6.76 -17.32
N PHE A 5 12.54 -6.85 -17.36
CA PHE A 5 11.77 -7.63 -16.39
C PHE A 5 12.18 -9.11 -16.38
N ARG A 6 12.47 -9.71 -17.54
CA ARG A 6 12.96 -11.09 -17.63
C ARG A 6 14.32 -11.31 -16.95
N ARG A 7 15.09 -10.24 -16.72
CA ARG A 7 16.37 -10.30 -16.02
C ARG A 7 16.21 -10.15 -14.49
N LEU A 8 15.03 -9.78 -13.99
CA LEU A 8 14.76 -9.71 -12.56
C LEU A 8 14.69 -11.12 -11.97
N GLN A 9 15.42 -11.31 -10.88
CA GLN A 9 15.44 -12.55 -10.11
C GLN A 9 14.67 -12.36 -8.81
N ASN A 10 14.21 -13.44 -8.17
CA ASN A 10 13.57 -13.41 -6.85
C ASN A 10 12.30 -12.55 -6.74
N VAL A 11 11.61 -12.30 -7.87
CA VAL A 11 10.37 -11.53 -7.90
C VAL A 11 9.30 -12.10 -6.95
N ASP A 12 9.16 -13.43 -6.88
CA ASP A 12 8.19 -14.07 -5.98
C ASP A 12 8.55 -13.83 -4.50
N SER A 13 9.85 -13.82 -4.17
CA SER A 13 10.35 -13.53 -2.82
C SER A 13 10.04 -12.10 -2.39
N VAL A 14 10.20 -11.11 -3.29
CA VAL A 14 9.87 -9.71 -3.01
C VAL A 14 8.38 -9.55 -2.73
N LEU A 15 7.51 -10.09 -3.60
CA LEU A 15 6.06 -10.02 -3.42
C LEU A 15 5.61 -10.74 -2.15
N GLN A 16 6.18 -11.91 -1.84
CA GLN A 16 5.87 -12.64 -0.63
C GLN A 16 6.28 -11.87 0.62
N ARG A 17 7.49 -11.30 0.66
CA ARG A 17 7.97 -10.49 1.79
C ARG A 17 7.15 -9.23 2.00
N MET A 18 6.80 -8.53 0.92
CA MET A 18 5.92 -7.37 0.99
C MET A 18 4.52 -7.76 1.47
N SER A 19 4.00 -8.92 1.07
CA SER A 19 2.70 -9.41 1.57
C SER A 19 2.76 -9.71 3.07
N ILE A 20 3.84 -10.33 3.56
CA ILE A 20 4.05 -10.57 5.01
C ILE A 20 4.12 -9.25 5.78
N ILE A 21 4.90 -8.28 5.28
CA ILE A 21 4.98 -6.93 5.87
C ILE A 21 3.58 -6.31 5.92
N GLY A 22 2.83 -6.40 4.82
CA GLY A 22 1.45 -5.92 4.74
C GLY A 22 0.55 -6.52 5.80
N VAL A 23 0.55 -7.84 5.95
CA VAL A 23 -0.26 -8.53 6.97
C VAL A 23 0.06 -8.04 8.38
N ILE A 24 1.35 -7.85 8.68
CA ILE A 24 1.79 -7.32 9.99
C ILE A 24 1.28 -5.89 10.21
N ILE A 25 1.35 -5.04 9.18
CA ILE A 25 0.88 -3.65 9.25
C ILE A 25 -0.65 -3.60 9.38
N CYS A 26 -1.40 -4.43 8.63
CA CYS A 26 -2.86 -4.57 8.78
C CYS A 26 -3.23 -4.94 10.22
N PHE A 27 -2.56 -5.96 10.79
CA PHE A 27 -2.79 -6.36 12.18
C PHE A 27 -2.51 -5.21 13.16
N ARG A 28 -1.42 -4.47 12.93
CA ARG A 28 -1.10 -3.28 13.71
C ARG A 28 -2.17 -2.19 13.58
N SER A 29 -2.73 -1.96 12.39
CA SER A 29 -3.83 -1.00 12.19
C SER A 29 -5.03 -1.37 13.05
N LEU A 30 -5.48 -2.63 12.99
CA LEU A 30 -6.59 -3.13 13.80
C LEU A 30 -6.33 -2.96 15.32
N ALA A 31 -5.09 -3.20 15.76
CA ALA A 31 -4.71 -2.99 17.14
C ALA A 31 -4.70 -1.50 17.55
N GLN A 32 -4.32 -0.61 16.65
CA GLN A 32 -4.33 0.84 16.87
C GLN A 32 -5.76 1.39 16.91
N ASP A 33 -6.63 0.94 16.01
CA ASP A 33 -8.04 1.31 15.99
C ASP A 33 -8.72 0.90 17.30
N ALA A 34 -8.53 -0.36 17.72
CA ALA A 34 -9.05 -0.85 19.00
C ALA A 34 -8.47 -0.10 20.21
N LEU A 35 -7.19 0.28 20.17
CA LEU A 35 -6.57 1.10 21.21
C LEU A 35 -7.21 2.50 21.25
N ASN A 36 -7.44 3.12 20.08
CA ASN A 36 -8.05 4.44 19.99
C ASN A 36 -9.46 4.45 20.60
N ASP A 37 -10.27 3.43 20.29
CA ASP A 37 -11.62 3.28 20.83
C ASP A 37 -11.61 3.18 22.36
N VAL A 38 -10.75 2.32 22.91
CA VAL A 38 -10.62 2.14 24.37
C VAL A 38 -10.17 3.45 25.04
N LEU A 39 -9.20 4.16 24.46
CA LEU A 39 -8.73 5.42 25.02
C LEU A 39 -9.75 6.55 24.86
N GLY A 40 -10.56 6.53 23.80
CA GLY A 40 -11.69 7.45 23.61
C GLY A 40 -12.70 7.37 24.75
N GLU A 41 -12.96 6.17 25.28
CA GLU A 41 -13.80 6.00 26.45
C GLU A 41 -13.10 6.35 27.77
N ARG A 42 -11.84 5.95 27.92
CA ARG A 42 -11.13 6.01 29.22
C ARG A 42 -10.52 7.38 29.51
N ILE A 43 -10.01 8.07 28.50
CA ILE A 43 -9.28 9.33 28.63
C ILE A 43 -9.72 10.37 27.57
N PRO A 44 -11.02 10.66 27.41
CA PRO A 44 -11.55 11.48 26.31
C PRO A 44 -10.95 12.89 26.26
N PHE A 45 -10.71 13.52 27.42
CA PHE A 45 -10.14 14.87 27.47
C PHE A 45 -8.67 14.90 27.00
N LEU A 46 -7.87 13.91 27.40
CA LEU A 46 -6.49 13.80 26.95
C LEU A 46 -6.43 13.48 25.46
N LEU A 47 -7.27 12.54 24.99
CA LEU A 47 -7.34 12.20 23.57
C LEU A 47 -7.76 13.41 22.73
N SER A 48 -8.73 14.20 23.20
CA SER A 48 -9.14 15.45 22.54
C SER A 48 -7.99 16.45 22.46
N SER A 49 -7.21 16.62 23.52
CA SER A 49 -6.04 17.52 23.50
C SER A 49 -4.95 17.04 22.55
N ILE A 50 -4.67 15.73 22.53
CA ILE A 50 -3.69 15.14 21.61
C ILE A 50 -4.15 15.30 20.16
N ASN A 51 -5.44 15.09 19.89
CA ASN A 51 -6.01 15.24 18.57
C ASN A 51 -5.95 16.71 18.11
N ASP A 52 -6.32 17.66 18.96
CA ASP A 52 -6.22 19.10 18.67
C ASP A 52 -4.77 19.52 18.40
N PHE A 53 -3.83 19.05 19.23
CA PHE A 53 -2.41 19.36 19.08
C PHE A 53 -1.87 18.84 17.74
N LYS A 54 -2.25 17.62 17.35
CA LYS A 54 -1.85 17.01 16.08
C LYS A 54 -2.34 17.80 14.86
N HIS A 55 -3.56 18.33 14.91
CA HIS A 55 -4.15 19.07 13.78
C HIS A 55 -3.52 20.45 13.56
N HIS A 56 -3.03 21.08 14.63
CA HIS A 56 -2.57 22.48 14.60
C HIS A 56 -1.05 22.64 14.62
N VAL A 57 -0.27 21.58 14.40
CA VAL A 57 1.19 21.69 14.31
C VAL A 57 1.56 22.57 13.11
N MET A 58 2.13 23.75 13.39
CA MET A 58 2.46 24.79 12.40
C MET A 58 3.54 24.40 11.37
N ASN A 59 4.35 23.39 11.67
CA ASN A 59 5.40 22.87 10.80
C ASN A 59 5.18 21.36 10.64
N GLY A 60 4.78 20.93 9.43
CA GLY A 60 4.28 19.58 9.13
C GLY A 60 4.96 18.43 9.89
N ASP A 61 4.12 17.49 10.35
CA ASP A 61 4.44 16.16 10.88
C ASP A 61 5.77 16.07 11.65
N SER A 62 5.89 16.81 12.75
CA SER A 62 6.96 16.53 13.72
C SER A 62 6.84 15.07 14.16
N MET A 63 7.88 14.28 13.91
CA MET A 63 7.93 12.84 14.25
C MET A 63 7.57 12.57 15.71
N ILE A 64 7.90 13.52 16.62
CA ILE A 64 7.55 13.46 18.04
C ILE A 64 6.04 13.56 18.25
N VAL A 65 5.35 14.41 17.48
CA VAL A 65 3.89 14.53 17.53
C VAL A 65 3.24 13.29 16.93
N SER A 66 3.79 12.76 15.85
CA SER A 66 3.35 11.49 15.27
C SER A 66 3.52 10.34 16.26
N GLU A 67 4.61 10.30 17.03
CA GLU A 67 4.86 9.31 18.08
C GLU A 67 3.84 9.42 19.21
N MET A 68 3.59 10.63 19.71
CA MET A 68 2.54 10.88 20.71
C MET A 68 1.15 10.46 20.20
N ALA A 69 0.80 10.83 18.96
CA ALA A 69 -0.48 10.47 18.36
C ALA A 69 -0.61 8.94 18.21
N SER A 70 0.42 8.28 17.68
CA SER A 70 0.43 6.82 17.48
C SER A 70 0.38 6.04 18.79
N ALA A 71 0.90 6.58 19.90
CA ALA A 71 0.77 5.98 21.23
C ALA A 71 -0.68 5.96 21.75
N THR A 72 -1.57 6.74 21.13
CA THR A 72 -3.01 6.80 21.47
C THR A 72 -3.92 6.16 20.43
N GLY A 73 -3.36 5.39 19.49
CA GLY A 73 -4.15 4.80 18.41
C GLY A 73 -4.55 5.76 17.30
N LEU A 74 -4.14 7.03 17.34
CA LEU A 74 -4.47 7.97 16.27
C LEU A 74 -3.65 7.64 15.01
N PRO A 75 -4.28 7.63 13.81
CA PRO A 75 -3.61 7.26 12.56
C PRO A 75 -2.62 8.33 12.13
N CYS A 76 -1.38 7.98 11.80
CA CYS A 76 -0.35 8.93 11.34
C CYS A 76 -0.06 8.74 9.85
N LYS A 77 0.24 9.83 9.13
CA LYS A 77 0.61 9.74 7.70
C LYS A 77 1.84 8.87 7.47
N VAL A 78 2.79 8.93 8.40
CA VAL A 78 3.96 8.07 8.46
C VAL A 78 4.01 7.44 9.85
N ASP A 79 4.20 6.12 9.91
CA ASP A 79 4.27 5.40 11.18
C ASP A 79 5.63 5.64 11.88
N PRO A 80 5.65 6.33 13.04
CA PRO A 80 6.88 6.63 13.76
C PRO A 80 7.58 5.38 14.31
N ALA A 81 6.81 4.34 14.68
CA ALA A 81 7.39 3.10 15.20
C ALA A 81 8.09 2.31 14.09
N LEU A 82 7.52 2.30 12.89
CA LEU A 82 8.14 1.67 11.72
C LEU A 82 9.41 2.42 11.31
N VAL A 83 9.37 3.76 11.29
CA VAL A 83 10.55 4.59 11.04
C VAL A 83 11.67 4.31 12.06
N SER A 84 11.33 4.25 13.34
CA SER A 84 12.29 3.95 14.41
C SER A 84 12.89 2.54 14.26
N ALA A 85 12.05 1.53 13.98
CA ALA A 85 12.48 0.16 13.77
C ALA A 85 13.45 0.04 12.56
N LEU A 86 13.09 0.60 11.41
CA LEU A 86 13.94 0.57 10.21
C LEU A 86 15.24 1.36 10.40
N ARG A 87 15.20 2.49 11.10
CA ARG A 87 16.40 3.28 11.45
C ARG A 87 17.34 2.49 12.35
N SER A 88 16.83 1.71 13.30
CA SER A 88 17.63 0.88 14.20
C SER A 88 18.29 -0.30 13.48
N GLN A 89 17.70 -0.76 12.38
CA GLN A 89 18.22 -1.85 11.56
C GLN A 89 19.30 -1.40 10.57
N LYS A 90 19.80 -0.15 10.65
CA LYS A 90 20.81 0.39 9.74
C LYS A 90 21.89 -0.63 9.44
N CYS A 91 21.74 -1.23 8.27
CA CYS A 91 22.65 -2.20 7.72
C CYS A 91 23.86 -1.41 7.20
N GLU A 92 25.04 -2.03 7.10
CA GLU A 92 26.26 -1.42 6.54
C GLU A 92 26.15 -1.14 5.02
N LEU A 93 24.99 -0.67 4.55
CA LEU A 93 24.63 -0.48 3.15
C LEU A 93 25.02 0.91 2.64
N GLY A 94 26.28 1.30 2.83
CA GLY A 94 26.96 2.38 2.08
C GLY A 94 26.22 3.72 1.92
N GLU A 95 26.63 4.51 0.92
CA GLU A 95 26.11 5.86 0.65
C GLU A 95 24.78 5.90 -0.14
N ASP A 96 24.25 4.75 -0.60
CA ASP A 96 23.15 4.67 -1.57
C ASP A 96 21.79 4.19 -0.99
N GLU A 97 21.50 4.43 0.29
CA GLU A 97 20.24 4.01 0.94
C GLU A 97 18.98 4.54 0.19
N TYR A 98 19.02 5.79 -0.26
CA TYR A 98 17.90 6.41 -1.01
C TYR A 98 17.68 5.76 -2.37
N GLN A 99 18.75 5.47 -3.11
CA GLN A 99 18.64 4.79 -4.41
C GLN A 99 18.04 3.39 -4.24
N MET A 100 18.42 2.66 -3.19
CA MET A 100 17.84 1.36 -2.88
C MET A 100 16.35 1.44 -2.55
N ALA A 101 15.90 2.47 -1.82
CA ALA A 101 14.49 2.71 -1.56
C ALA A 101 13.70 2.99 -2.85
N CYS A 102 14.23 3.84 -3.73
CA CYS A 102 13.63 4.11 -5.05
C CYS A 102 13.53 2.83 -5.90
N LEU A 103 14.62 2.06 -5.98
CA LEU A 103 14.66 0.82 -6.76
C LEU A 103 13.74 -0.27 -6.18
N LEU A 104 13.54 -0.30 -4.86
CA LEU A 104 12.57 -1.19 -4.23
C LEU A 104 11.14 -0.88 -4.70
N MET A 105 10.75 0.40 -4.75
CA MET A 105 9.44 0.82 -5.26
C MET A 105 9.25 0.42 -6.73
N VAL A 106 10.27 0.68 -7.56
CA VAL A 106 10.28 0.26 -8.97
C VAL A 106 10.11 -1.26 -9.09
N PHE A 107 10.85 -2.02 -8.28
CA PHE A 107 10.79 -3.48 -8.30
C PHE A 107 9.38 -3.97 -7.92
N ILE A 108 8.78 -3.45 -6.85
CA ILE A 108 7.42 -3.84 -6.46
C ILE A 108 6.41 -3.51 -7.57
N ALA A 109 6.45 -2.30 -8.13
CA ALA A 109 5.52 -1.83 -9.15
C ALA A 109 5.49 -2.72 -10.39
N VAL A 110 6.67 -3.07 -10.93
CA VAL A 110 6.76 -3.93 -12.12
C VAL A 110 6.44 -5.39 -11.83
N SER A 111 6.44 -5.79 -10.56
CA SER A 111 6.18 -7.16 -10.12
C SER A 111 4.70 -7.47 -9.92
N LEU A 112 3.85 -6.46 -9.69
CA LEU A 112 2.40 -6.64 -9.45
C LEU A 112 1.68 -7.47 -10.53
N PRO A 113 1.94 -7.32 -11.85
CA PRO A 113 1.27 -8.14 -12.87
C PRO A 113 1.51 -9.64 -12.69
N LYS A 114 2.62 -10.03 -12.06
CA LYS A 114 2.95 -11.43 -11.76
C LYS A 114 1.99 -12.07 -10.75
N LEU A 115 1.22 -11.27 -10.01
CA LEU A 115 0.19 -11.79 -9.11
C LEU A 115 -1.03 -12.34 -9.87
N ALA A 116 -1.27 -11.89 -11.11
CA ALA A 116 -2.45 -12.29 -11.89
C ALA A 116 -2.42 -13.75 -12.34
N ARG A 117 -1.23 -14.34 -12.47
CA ARG A 117 -1.03 -15.77 -12.78
C ARG A 117 -1.21 -16.69 -11.56
N ASN A 118 -1.16 -16.14 -10.34
CA ASN A 118 -1.27 -16.96 -9.14
C ASN A 118 -2.74 -17.30 -8.88
N GLU A 119 -3.06 -18.59 -8.80
CA GLU A 119 -4.42 -19.08 -8.60
C GLU A 119 -5.06 -18.55 -7.32
N ALA A 120 -4.29 -18.29 -6.27
CA ALA A 120 -4.77 -17.81 -4.98
C ALA A 120 -5.00 -16.29 -4.93
N SER A 121 -4.68 -15.55 -6.00
CA SER A 121 -4.88 -14.09 -6.07
C SER A 121 -6.28 -13.65 -6.49
N TYR A 122 -7.28 -14.52 -6.39
CA TYR A 122 -8.66 -14.13 -6.65
C TYR A 122 -9.18 -13.29 -5.48
N TYR A 123 -9.96 -12.27 -5.82
CA TYR A 123 -10.64 -11.43 -4.85
C TYR A 123 -11.94 -12.09 -4.40
N LYS A 124 -12.18 -12.12 -3.08
CA LYS A 124 -13.40 -12.61 -2.46
C LYS A 124 -14.24 -11.42 -1.97
N PRO A 125 -15.34 -11.08 -2.66
CA PRO A 125 -16.28 -10.04 -2.22
C PRO A 125 -16.76 -10.22 -0.78
N SER A 126 -17.06 -11.45 -0.37
CA SER A 126 -17.50 -11.76 1.01
C SER A 126 -16.52 -11.37 2.12
N LEU A 127 -15.23 -11.26 1.80
CA LEU A 127 -14.18 -10.84 2.74
C LEU A 127 -13.60 -9.47 2.40
N GLU A 128 -14.08 -8.85 1.32
CA GLU A 128 -13.49 -7.66 0.70
C GLU A 128 -11.97 -7.77 0.48
N ALA A 129 -11.48 -8.99 0.23
CA ALA A 129 -10.06 -9.32 0.31
C ALA A 129 -9.64 -10.42 -0.69
N HIS A 130 -8.36 -10.44 -1.08
CA HIS A 130 -7.78 -11.55 -1.83
C HIS A 130 -7.45 -12.76 -0.94
N ALA A 131 -7.63 -13.97 -1.45
CA ALA A 131 -7.43 -15.21 -0.68
C ALA A 131 -5.98 -15.45 -0.20
N ASN A 132 -4.99 -14.85 -0.85
CA ASN A 132 -3.57 -14.92 -0.50
C ASN A 132 -3.02 -13.65 0.17
N ASN A 133 -3.89 -12.77 0.68
CA ASN A 133 -3.53 -11.54 1.37
C ASN A 133 -2.77 -10.49 0.53
N VAL A 134 -2.86 -10.53 -0.81
CA VAL A 134 -2.21 -9.50 -1.64
C VAL A 134 -2.84 -8.11 -1.47
N HIS A 135 -4.08 -8.00 -1.01
CA HIS A 135 -4.70 -6.73 -0.61
C HIS A 135 -3.85 -6.00 0.45
N CYS A 136 -3.18 -6.74 1.34
CA CYS A 136 -2.30 -6.16 2.36
C CYS A 136 -1.06 -5.46 1.76
N LEU A 137 -0.74 -5.67 0.47
CA LEU A 137 0.31 -4.92 -0.20
C LEU A 137 0.02 -3.41 -0.22
N ALA A 138 -1.25 -3.00 -0.18
CA ALA A 138 -1.62 -1.59 -0.06
C ALA A 138 -1.00 -0.94 1.19
N HIS A 139 -1.20 -1.55 2.35
CA HIS A 139 -0.59 -1.09 3.60
C HIS A 139 0.94 -1.21 3.57
N ALA A 140 1.47 -2.29 2.99
CA ALA A 140 2.91 -2.51 2.92
C ALA A 140 3.63 -1.43 2.08
N ILE A 141 3.10 -1.12 0.89
CA ILE A 141 3.68 -0.15 -0.03
C ILE A 141 3.65 1.24 0.61
N ASN A 142 2.50 1.67 1.11
CA ASN A 142 2.35 2.99 1.75
C ASN A 142 3.21 3.11 3.01
N GLY A 143 3.18 2.10 3.89
CA GLY A 143 3.95 2.11 5.14
C GLY A 143 5.46 2.11 4.91
N ILE A 144 5.96 1.24 4.02
CA ILE A 144 7.41 1.15 3.72
C ILE A 144 7.89 2.38 2.96
N ALA A 145 7.15 2.88 1.97
CA ALA A 145 7.51 4.11 1.27
C ALA A 145 7.58 5.30 2.24
N GLY A 146 6.54 5.50 3.04
CA GLY A 146 6.50 6.55 4.05
C GLY A 146 7.70 6.47 5.01
N ALA A 147 8.01 5.28 5.51
CA ALA A 147 9.10 5.11 6.46
C ALA A 147 10.49 5.29 5.84
N LEU A 148 10.78 4.65 4.70
CA LEU A 148 12.09 4.71 4.04
C LEU A 148 12.44 6.13 3.57
N PHE A 149 11.53 6.80 2.87
CA PHE A 149 11.81 8.14 2.34
C PHE A 149 11.87 9.20 3.44
N THR A 150 11.19 8.97 4.58
CA THR A 150 11.37 9.80 5.78
C THR A 150 12.75 9.59 6.43
N ILE A 151 13.28 8.37 6.43
CA ILE A 151 14.64 8.08 6.92
C ILE A 151 15.70 8.74 6.03
N CYS A 152 15.51 8.72 4.71
CA CYS A 152 16.44 9.35 3.77
C CYS A 152 16.43 10.89 3.82
N GLY A 153 15.39 11.51 4.40
CA GLY A 153 15.36 12.96 4.66
C GLY A 153 15.14 13.84 3.43
N VAL A 154 14.74 13.27 2.29
CA VAL A 154 14.47 14.02 1.04
C VAL A 154 13.04 14.61 1.03
N ASN A 155 12.13 14.08 1.87
CA ASN A 155 10.74 14.53 2.00
C ASN A 155 9.92 14.52 0.70
N ASP A 156 10.19 13.56 -0.19
CA ASP A 156 9.59 13.40 -1.51
C ASP A 156 8.65 12.19 -1.61
N ILE A 157 8.09 11.73 -0.47
CA ILE A 157 7.24 10.54 -0.37
C ILE A 157 6.11 10.57 -1.41
N GLU A 158 5.42 11.71 -1.53
CA GLU A 158 4.34 11.90 -2.48
C GLU A 158 4.81 11.75 -3.93
N GLU A 159 5.96 12.32 -4.29
CA GLU A 159 6.52 12.22 -5.64
C GLU A 159 6.93 10.78 -5.97
N ARG A 160 7.53 10.07 -5.01
CA ARG A 160 7.92 8.66 -5.17
C ARG A 160 6.72 7.72 -5.27
N LEU A 161 5.66 7.97 -4.50
CA LEU A 161 4.41 7.21 -4.62
C LEU A 161 3.66 7.51 -5.92
N LYS A 162 3.71 8.76 -6.43
CA LYS A 162 3.19 9.11 -7.77
C LYS A 162 3.91 8.35 -8.87
N GLU A 163 5.24 8.28 -8.82
CA GLU A 163 6.05 7.51 -9.75
C GLU A 163 5.74 6.01 -9.67
N PHE A 164 5.66 5.47 -8.45
CA PHE A 164 5.25 4.10 -8.21
C PHE A 164 3.89 3.80 -8.84
N LEU A 165 2.89 4.66 -8.62
CA LEU A 165 1.55 4.46 -9.13
C LEU A 165 1.53 4.50 -10.66
N ALA A 166 2.20 5.47 -11.28
CA ALA A 166 2.30 5.55 -12.74
C ALA A 166 2.94 4.30 -13.34
N LEU A 167 3.99 3.77 -12.71
CA LEU A 167 4.68 2.57 -13.16
C LEU A 167 3.85 1.29 -12.94
N ALA A 168 3.16 1.18 -11.81
CA ALA A 168 2.27 0.07 -11.48
C ALA A 168 1.07 0.03 -12.45
N SER A 169 0.41 1.18 -12.67
CA SER A 169 -0.68 1.33 -13.63
C SER A 169 -0.23 0.98 -15.06
N SER A 170 0.93 1.49 -15.50
CA SER A 170 1.50 1.13 -16.81
C SER A 170 1.78 -0.37 -16.94
N SER A 171 2.27 -1.00 -15.88
CA SER A 171 2.58 -2.43 -15.86
C SER A 171 1.31 -3.29 -15.91
N LEU A 172 0.25 -2.88 -15.21
CA LEU A 172 -1.04 -3.58 -15.19
C LEU A 172 -1.86 -3.37 -16.48
N LEU A 173 -1.86 -2.18 -17.08
CA LEU A 173 -2.53 -1.95 -18.37
C LEU A 173 -1.95 -2.82 -19.51
N ARG A 174 -0.66 -3.16 -19.44
CA ARG A 174 -0.05 -4.10 -20.39
C ARG A 174 -0.59 -5.51 -20.26
N LEU A 175 -0.99 -5.92 -19.05
CA LEU A 175 -1.67 -7.20 -18.82
C LEU A 175 -3.04 -7.25 -19.52
N GLY A 176 -3.66 -6.10 -19.76
CA GLY A 176 -4.88 -5.97 -20.58
C GLY A 176 -4.73 -6.45 -22.03
N HIS A 177 -3.50 -6.38 -22.56
CA HIS A 177 -3.16 -6.72 -23.95
C HIS A 177 -2.53 -8.11 -24.09
N GLU A 178 -2.32 -8.83 -22.99
CA GLU A 178 -1.67 -10.14 -23.01
C GLU A 178 -2.68 -11.22 -23.48
N PRO A 179 -2.37 -11.97 -24.55
CA PRO A 179 -3.31 -12.95 -25.12
C PRO A 179 -3.37 -14.26 -24.33
N ASP A 180 -2.36 -14.52 -23.48
CA ASP A 180 -2.25 -15.73 -22.70
C ASP A 180 -3.20 -15.73 -21.50
N LYS A 181 -4.23 -16.59 -21.57
CA LYS A 181 -5.27 -16.71 -20.55
C LYS A 181 -4.74 -17.18 -19.19
N GLU A 182 -3.66 -17.94 -19.15
CA GLU A 182 -3.08 -18.39 -17.87
C GLU A 182 -2.38 -17.24 -17.14
N LEU A 183 -1.71 -16.36 -17.89
CA LEU A 183 -1.02 -15.20 -17.32
C LEU A 183 -2.00 -14.11 -16.83
N VAL A 184 -3.18 -14.03 -17.43
CA VAL A 184 -4.21 -13.02 -17.09
C VAL A 184 -5.37 -13.59 -16.25
N ARG A 185 -5.23 -14.79 -15.69
CA ARG A 185 -6.31 -15.51 -15.01
C ARG A 185 -7.05 -14.66 -13.97
N ASN A 186 -6.32 -14.04 -13.04
CA ASN A 186 -6.87 -13.20 -11.97
C ASN A 186 -6.64 -11.70 -12.22
N ARG A 187 -6.56 -11.28 -13.48
CA ARG A 187 -6.26 -9.89 -13.87
C ARG A 187 -7.17 -8.87 -13.21
N GLU A 188 -8.48 -9.12 -13.24
CA GLU A 188 -9.48 -8.22 -12.67
C GLU A 188 -9.29 -8.05 -11.16
N SER A 189 -9.04 -9.15 -10.43
CA SER A 189 -8.74 -9.08 -8.99
C SER A 189 -7.48 -8.26 -8.70
N ILE A 190 -6.44 -8.34 -9.54
CA ILE A 190 -5.22 -7.55 -9.34
C ILE A 190 -5.42 -6.07 -9.68
N TYR A 191 -6.32 -5.72 -10.61
CA TYR A 191 -6.63 -4.31 -10.86
C TYR A 191 -7.18 -3.61 -9.62
N LEU A 192 -7.98 -4.31 -8.81
CA LEU A 192 -8.51 -3.79 -7.55
C LEU A 192 -7.41 -3.40 -6.55
N LEU A 193 -6.20 -3.96 -6.69
CA LEU A 193 -5.08 -3.60 -5.83
C LEU A 193 -4.66 -2.13 -6.00
N LEU A 194 -4.78 -1.56 -7.21
CA LEU A 194 -4.48 -0.14 -7.43
C LEU A 194 -5.47 0.75 -6.66
N ASP A 195 -6.74 0.37 -6.66
CA ASP A 195 -7.76 1.07 -5.89
C ASP A 195 -7.44 1.01 -4.39
N MET A 196 -7.14 -0.19 -3.85
CA MET A 196 -6.75 -0.37 -2.45
C MET A 196 -5.48 0.41 -2.08
N ILE A 197 -4.46 0.43 -2.93
CA ILE A 197 -3.22 1.20 -2.70
C ILE A 197 -3.53 2.69 -2.55
N VAL A 198 -4.42 3.22 -3.39
CA VAL A 198 -4.78 4.64 -3.38
C VAL A 198 -5.70 4.98 -2.20
N GLN A 199 -6.68 4.13 -1.89
CA GLN A 199 -7.55 4.31 -0.72
C GLN A 199 -6.77 4.32 0.60
N GLU A 200 -5.74 3.47 0.69
CA GLU A 200 -4.90 3.37 1.89
C GLU A 200 -3.86 4.50 2.01
N SER A 201 -3.58 5.22 0.91
CA SER A 201 -2.50 6.20 0.88
C SER A 201 -2.98 7.59 1.27
N PRO A 202 -2.35 8.27 2.25
CA PRO A 202 -2.59 9.68 2.49
C PRO A 202 -1.91 10.60 1.46
N PHE A 203 -1.13 10.04 0.53
CA PHE A 203 -0.32 10.77 -0.46
C PHE A 203 -0.86 10.63 -1.89
N LEU A 204 -1.71 9.65 -2.16
CA LEU A 204 -2.30 9.40 -3.48
C LEU A 204 -3.77 9.80 -3.47
N THR A 205 -4.27 10.21 -4.64
CA THR A 205 -5.67 10.61 -4.80
C THR A 205 -6.33 9.83 -5.92
N MET A 206 -7.66 9.73 -5.87
CA MET A 206 -8.44 9.08 -6.92
C MET A 206 -8.33 9.83 -8.26
N ASP A 207 -8.19 11.16 -8.24
CA ASP A 207 -7.95 11.95 -9.47
C ASP A 207 -6.62 11.58 -10.14
N LEU A 208 -5.58 11.35 -9.34
CA LEU A 208 -4.30 10.88 -9.85
C LEU A 208 -4.41 9.45 -10.40
N LEU A 209 -5.14 8.57 -9.72
CA LEU A 209 -5.41 7.22 -10.23
C LEU A 209 -6.11 7.28 -11.59
N GLU A 210 -7.17 8.07 -11.73
CA GLU A 210 -7.91 8.24 -12.99
C GLU A 210 -7.00 8.71 -14.14
N SER A 211 -6.02 9.58 -13.84
CA SER A 211 -5.08 10.08 -14.85
C SER A 211 -4.16 9.00 -15.44
N CYS A 212 -3.92 7.89 -14.73
CA CYS A 212 -3.00 6.83 -15.14
C CYS A 212 -3.66 5.45 -15.30
N PHE A 213 -4.85 5.25 -14.74
CA PHE A 213 -5.63 4.02 -14.80
C PHE A 213 -7.14 4.35 -14.78
N PRO A 214 -7.86 4.19 -15.91
CA PRO A 214 -9.27 4.56 -15.99
C PRO A 214 -10.16 3.80 -15.00
N TYR A 215 -10.97 4.50 -14.21
CA TYR A 215 -11.87 3.93 -13.22
C TYR A 215 -12.91 2.99 -13.83
N ALA A 216 -13.24 3.16 -15.11
CA ALA A 216 -14.08 2.21 -15.84
C ALA A 216 -13.54 0.78 -15.80
N LEU A 217 -12.21 0.59 -15.81
CA LEU A 217 -11.59 -0.73 -15.68
C LEU A 217 -11.76 -1.31 -14.28
N LEU A 218 -11.62 -0.48 -13.24
CA LEU A 218 -11.85 -0.88 -11.85
C LEU A 218 -13.31 -1.26 -11.60
N ARG A 219 -14.24 -0.43 -12.08
CA ARG A 219 -15.68 -0.71 -12.00
C ARG A 219 -16.04 -2.04 -12.66
N ASN A 220 -15.51 -2.30 -13.85
CA ASN A 220 -15.74 -3.56 -14.55
C ASN A 220 -15.11 -4.74 -13.81
N ALA A 221 -13.93 -4.56 -13.24
CA ALA A 221 -13.27 -5.57 -12.42
C ALA A 221 -14.08 -5.90 -11.15
N TYR A 222 -14.58 -4.89 -10.44
CA TYR A 222 -15.49 -5.07 -9.29
C TYR A 222 -16.74 -5.84 -9.72
N HIS A 223 -17.41 -5.41 -10.79
CA HIS A 223 -18.59 -6.11 -11.27
C HIS A 223 -18.30 -7.59 -11.61
N ALA A 224 -17.15 -7.88 -12.22
CA ALA A 224 -16.78 -9.24 -12.59
C ALA A 224 -16.50 -10.14 -11.37
N VAL A 225 -15.75 -9.64 -10.36
CA VAL A 225 -15.48 -10.42 -9.14
C VAL A 225 -16.75 -10.65 -8.32
N TYR A 226 -17.63 -9.64 -8.21
CA TYR A 226 -18.91 -9.76 -7.49
C TYR A 226 -19.88 -10.72 -8.19
N LYS A 227 -19.92 -10.69 -9.53
CA LYS A 227 -20.71 -11.66 -10.31
C LYS A 227 -20.20 -13.09 -10.16
N SER A 228 -18.88 -13.27 -10.05
CA SER A 228 -18.26 -14.59 -9.95
C SER A 228 -18.49 -15.28 -8.60
N ASP A 229 -18.64 -14.52 -7.51
CA ASP A 229 -18.87 -15.04 -6.15
C ASP A 229 -20.36 -15.36 -5.87
N GLY A 230 -21.25 -15.15 -6.86
CA GLY A 230 -22.69 -15.43 -6.73
C GLY A 230 -23.47 -14.39 -5.91
N THR A 231 -22.81 -13.38 -5.34
CA THR A 231 -23.44 -12.18 -4.78
C THR A 231 -23.92 -11.29 -5.92
N ALA A 232 -25.12 -11.57 -6.43
CA ALA A 232 -25.81 -10.64 -7.31
C ALA A 232 -25.99 -9.30 -6.56
N LEU A 233 -25.32 -8.25 -7.04
CA LEU A 233 -25.64 -6.88 -6.66
C LEU A 233 -27.11 -6.64 -7.02
N VAL A 234 -27.97 -6.58 -6.00
CA VAL A 234 -29.28 -5.96 -6.13
C VAL A 234 -28.98 -4.45 -6.19
N ILE A 235 -28.82 -3.95 -7.41
CA ILE A 235 -28.77 -2.51 -7.70
C ILE A 235 -30.19 -1.95 -7.55
#